data_AF-E1NST5-F1
#
_entry.id   AF-E1NST5-F1
#
_cell.length_a   1.000
_cell.length_b   1.000
_cell.length_c   1.000
_cell.angle_alpha   90.00
_cell.angle_beta   90.00
_cell.angle_gamma   90.00
#
_symmetry.space_group_name_H-M   'P 1'
#
loop_
_entity.id
_entity.type
_entity.pdbx_description
1 polymer ?
#
loop_
_entity_poly.entity_id
_entity_poly.type
_entity_poly.pdbx_seq_one_letter_code
_entity_poly.pdbx_strand_id
1 'polypeptide(L)'
;MASRLTGSELELVAPKKQLKPATYQLLPGQTIFLAGLGRIDFIKGPASGFTIYVARDLYLHRTKTINADEFYLKHKSDLLNPPCDNDDLGALKGQLYSTSEKSDILFGGVGFITVPSGVVIKAYTPEGIGLGIRRALI
;
A
#
# COMPACT_ATOMS: atom_id res chain seq x y z
N MET A 1 4.90 5.38 10.96
CA MET A 1 4.82 3.91 10.78
C MET A 1 6.18 3.27 10.96
N ALA A 2 7.21 3.65 10.19
CA ALA A 2 8.56 3.06 10.31
C ALA A 2 9.15 3.08 11.73
N SER A 3 8.83 4.07 12.56
CA SER A 3 9.28 4.15 13.97
C SER A 3 8.68 3.08 14.90
N ARG A 4 7.73 2.28 14.42
CA ARG A 4 7.07 1.20 15.18
C ARG A 4 7.43 -0.20 14.66
N LEU A 5 8.38 -0.28 13.73
CA LEU A 5 8.90 -1.54 13.20
C LEU A 5 10.13 -1.97 13.99
N THR A 6 10.32 -3.29 14.12
CA THR A 6 11.57 -3.87 14.62
C THR A 6 12.72 -3.63 13.64
N GLY A 7 13.98 -3.82 14.07
CA GLY A 7 15.15 -3.63 13.20
C GLY A 7 15.10 -4.48 11.92
N SER A 8 14.73 -5.75 12.04
CA SER A 8 14.63 -6.68 10.90
C SER A 8 13.51 -6.29 9.92
N GLU A 9 12.39 -5.77 10.41
CA GLU A 9 11.30 -5.27 9.55
C GLU A 9 11.68 -3.94 8.89
N LEU A 10 12.40 -3.07 9.61
CA LEU A 10 12.92 -1.83 9.06
C LEU A 10 13.87 -2.11 7.88
N GLU A 11 14.67 -3.17 7.97
CA GLU A 11 15.52 -3.62 6.87
C GLU A 11 14.77 -4.04 5.61
N LEU A 12 13.52 -4.53 5.74
CA LEU A 12 12.68 -4.93 4.61
C LEU A 12 11.98 -3.74 3.93
N VAL A 13 11.63 -2.71 4.70
CA VAL A 13 10.97 -1.50 4.18
C VAL A 13 11.95 -0.41 3.74
N ALA A 14 13.15 -0.39 4.32
CA ALA A 14 14.16 0.60 3.98
C ALA A 14 14.77 0.27 2.61
N PRO A 15 14.77 1.21 1.66
CA PRO A 15 15.37 0.98 0.36
C PRO A 15 16.90 0.86 0.46
N LYS A 16 17.40 -0.37 0.46
CA LYS A 16 18.85 -0.67 0.43
C LYS A 16 19.49 -0.41 -0.95
N LYS A 17 18.67 -0.37 -2.00
CA LYS A 17 19.03 -0.15 -3.41
C LYS A 17 18.01 0.78 -4.05
N GLN A 18 18.30 1.29 -5.24
CA GLN A 18 17.35 2.07 -6.03
C GLN A 18 16.00 1.33 -6.13
N LEU A 19 14.92 2.07 -5.85
CA LEU A 19 13.55 1.60 -5.96
C LEU A 19 13.31 1.11 -7.40
N LYS A 20 12.76 -0.10 -7.54
CA LYS A 20 12.29 -0.59 -8.83
C LYS A 20 10.77 -0.42 -8.88
N PRO A 21 10.24 0.47 -9.75
CA PRO A 21 8.80 0.62 -9.88
C PRO A 21 8.16 -0.69 -10.35
N ALA A 22 7.06 -1.07 -9.71
CA ALA A 22 6.21 -2.18 -10.13
C ALA A 22 4.84 -1.63 -10.54
N THR A 23 4.48 -1.78 -11.81
CA THR A 23 3.19 -1.30 -12.33
C THR A 23 2.19 -2.45 -12.43
N TYR A 24 1.02 -2.27 -11.82
CA TYR A 24 -0.11 -3.18 -11.93
C TYR A 24 -1.24 -2.52 -12.72
N GLN A 25 -1.76 -3.23 -13.72
CA GLN A 25 -3.02 -2.84 -14.37
C GLN A 25 -4.17 -3.32 -13.49
N LEU A 26 -4.99 -2.37 -13.04
CA LEU A 26 -6.08 -2.60 -12.11
C LEU A 26 -7.43 -2.17 -12.68
N LEU A 27 -8.47 -2.89 -12.25
CA LEU A 27 -9.88 -2.58 -12.44
C LEU A 27 -10.51 -2.19 -11.09
N PRO A 28 -11.61 -1.40 -11.10
CA PRO A 28 -12.40 -1.18 -9.89
C PRO A 28 -12.78 -2.51 -9.21
N GLY A 29 -12.70 -2.54 -7.88
CA GLY A 29 -12.88 -3.77 -7.09
C GLY A 29 -11.62 -4.64 -6.97
N GLN A 30 -10.45 -4.11 -7.30
CA GLN A 30 -9.15 -4.75 -7.03
C GLN A 30 -8.37 -4.03 -5.94
N THR A 31 -7.58 -4.81 -5.22
CA THR A 31 -6.77 -4.37 -4.10
C THR A 31 -5.32 -4.76 -4.29
N ILE A 32 -4.40 -3.89 -3.87
CA ILE A 32 -2.98 -4.22 -3.68
C ILE A 32 -2.61 -4.05 -2.20
N PHE A 33 -1.94 -5.05 -1.66
CA PHE A 33 -1.25 -4.99 -0.37
C PHE A 33 0.23 -4.68 -0.55
N LEU A 34 0.75 -3.84 0.35
CA LEU A 34 2.17 -3.55 0.55
C LEU A 34 2.61 -4.28 1.81
N ALA A 35 2.85 -5.59 1.69
CA ALA A 35 2.86 -6.54 2.81
C ALA A 35 1.66 -6.28 3.74
N GLY A 36 1.85 -6.37 5.06
CA GLY A 36 0.83 -6.04 6.06
C GLY A 36 0.83 -4.56 6.47
N LEU A 37 1.68 -3.73 5.85
CA LEU A 37 1.88 -2.32 6.24
C LEU A 37 1.01 -1.33 5.47
N GLY A 38 0.47 -1.74 4.33
CA GLY A 38 -0.35 -0.88 3.51
C GLY A 38 -1.31 -1.65 2.63
N ARG A 39 -2.43 -1.02 2.30
CA ARG A 39 -3.41 -1.53 1.36
C ARG A 39 -3.97 -0.39 0.53
N ILE A 40 -4.23 -0.63 -0.75
CA ILE A 40 -4.99 0.28 -1.60
C ILE A 40 -6.11 -0.48 -2.30
N ASP A 41 -7.34 0.01 -2.16
CA ASP A 41 -8.51 -0.48 -2.86
C ASP A 41 -8.86 0.49 -4.00
N PHE A 42 -8.97 -0.03 -5.23
CA PHE A 42 -9.45 0.75 -6.36
C PHE A 42 -10.98 0.74 -6.39
N ILE A 43 -11.60 1.86 -6.01
CA ILE A 43 -13.05 1.93 -5.80
C ILE A 43 -13.81 2.27 -7.09
N LYS A 44 -13.34 3.28 -7.84
CA LYS A 44 -14.03 3.76 -9.04
C LYS A 44 -13.07 4.42 -10.01
N GLY A 45 -13.23 4.14 -11.31
CA GLY A 45 -12.48 4.77 -12.40
C GLY A 45 -12.36 3.81 -13.59
N PRO A 46 -11.73 4.24 -14.70
CA PRO A 46 -11.42 3.35 -15.81
C PRO A 46 -10.30 2.36 -15.44
N ALA A 47 -10.18 1.27 -16.20
CA ALA A 47 -9.02 0.38 -16.10
C ALA A 47 -7.71 1.20 -16.19
N SER A 48 -6.83 1.02 -15.22
CA SER A 48 -5.76 1.98 -14.96
C SER A 48 -4.48 1.32 -14.44
N GLY A 49 -3.33 1.89 -14.80
CA GLY A 49 -2.03 1.50 -14.28
C GLY A 49 -1.72 2.18 -12.95
N PHE A 50 -1.40 1.38 -11.93
CA PHE A 50 -0.95 1.84 -10.61
C PHE A 50 0.52 1.48 -10.48
N THR A 51 1.39 2.47 -10.30
CA THR A 51 2.85 2.25 -10.22
C THR A 51 3.31 2.38 -8.78
N ILE A 52 3.87 1.31 -8.24
CA ILE A 52 4.23 1.17 -6.84
C ILE A 52 5.74 1.38 -6.69
N TYR A 53 6.11 2.27 -5.79
CA TYR A 53 7.49 2.61 -5.45
C TYR A 53 7.75 2.26 -3.99
N VAL A 54 8.21 1.03 -3.75
CA VAL A 54 8.55 0.49 -2.42
C VAL A 54 9.89 -0.25 -2.48
N ALA A 55 10.43 -0.63 -1.31
CA ALA A 55 11.61 -1.47 -1.24
C ALA A 55 11.43 -2.75 -2.08
N ARG A 56 12.49 -3.15 -2.80
CA ARG A 56 12.43 -4.23 -3.79
C ARG A 56 11.92 -5.56 -3.22
N ASP A 57 12.33 -5.85 -2.00
CA ASP A 57 12.06 -7.13 -1.36
C ASP A 57 10.76 -7.08 -0.53
N LEU A 58 10.04 -5.95 -0.55
CA LEU A 58 8.73 -5.84 0.08
C LEU A 58 7.72 -6.64 -0.74
N TYR A 59 7.03 -7.56 -0.08
CA TYR A 59 6.03 -8.40 -0.72
C TYR A 59 4.82 -7.57 -1.18
N LEU A 60 4.42 -7.76 -2.44
CA LEU A 60 3.24 -7.13 -3.04
C LEU A 60 2.21 -8.20 -3.38
N HIS A 61 0.97 -8.01 -2.93
CA HIS A 61 -0.10 -8.97 -3.19
C HIS A 61 -1.33 -8.31 -3.82
N ARG A 62 -1.82 -8.89 -4.93
CA ARG A 62 -3.05 -8.44 -5.60
C ARG A 62 -4.19 -9.40 -5.33
N THR A 63 -5.34 -8.87 -4.93
CA THR A 63 -6.59 -9.63 -4.77
C THR A 63 -7.81 -8.81 -5.21
N LYS A 64 -8.99 -9.44 -5.22
CA LYS A 64 -10.26 -8.72 -5.35
C LYS A 64 -10.58 -8.05 -4.01
N THR A 65 -11.10 -6.83 -4.04
CA THR A 65 -11.42 -6.06 -2.83
C THR A 65 -12.40 -6.79 -1.92
N ILE A 66 -13.35 -7.54 -2.48
CA ILE A 66 -14.30 -8.35 -1.72
C ILE A 66 -13.63 -9.42 -0.85
N ASN A 67 -12.43 -9.88 -1.23
CA ASN A 67 -11.67 -10.88 -0.47
C ASN A 67 -10.63 -10.23 0.44
N ALA A 68 -10.40 -8.92 0.33
CA ALA A 68 -9.20 -8.30 0.89
C ALA A 68 -9.22 -8.27 2.43
N ASP A 69 -10.39 -8.07 3.05
CA ASP A 69 -10.51 -8.08 4.51
C ASP A 69 -10.22 -9.48 5.08
N GLU A 70 -10.85 -10.52 4.51
CA GLU A 70 -10.61 -11.91 4.90
C GLU A 70 -9.15 -12.34 4.64
N PHE A 71 -8.61 -11.98 3.47
CA PHE A 71 -7.23 -12.27 3.10
C PHE A 71 -6.26 -11.64 4.11
N TYR A 72 -6.47 -10.39 4.50
CA TYR A 72 -5.62 -9.71 5.47
C TYR A 72 -5.66 -10.41 6.82
N LEU A 73 -6.85 -10.73 7.33
CA LEU A 73 -6.98 -11.42 8.63
C LEU A 73 -6.30 -12.78 8.64
N LYS A 74 -6.40 -13.53 7.54
CA LYS A 74 -5.80 -14.85 7.44
C LYS A 74 -4.28 -14.81 7.26
N HIS A 75 -3.76 -13.79 6.58
CA HIS A 75 -2.39 -13.79 6.09
C HIS A 75 -1.49 -12.68 6.66
N LYS A 76 -1.98 -11.88 7.61
CA LYS A 76 -1.18 -10.83 8.29
C LYS A 76 0.13 -11.40 8.86
N SER A 77 0.05 -12.61 9.42
CA SER A 77 1.15 -13.27 10.14
C SER A 77 2.10 -14.08 9.26
N ASP A 78 1.76 -14.36 8.00
CA ASP A 78 2.57 -15.22 7.11
C ASP A 78 3.04 -14.50 5.83
N LEU A 79 2.16 -14.33 4.85
CA LEU A 79 2.46 -13.77 3.53
C LEU A 79 2.56 -12.26 3.59
N LEU A 80 1.74 -11.59 4.41
CA LEU A 80 1.74 -10.14 4.54
C LEU A 80 2.75 -9.67 5.59
N ASN A 81 3.96 -10.22 5.53
CA ASN A 81 5.09 -9.83 6.35
C ASN A 81 5.98 -8.84 5.56
N PRO A 82 6.40 -7.70 6.14
CA PRO A 82 6.10 -7.20 7.50
C PRO A 82 4.68 -6.64 7.67
N PRO A 83 4.16 -6.58 8.91
CA PRO A 83 4.84 -6.91 10.15
C PRO A 83 4.84 -8.42 10.49
N CYS A 84 5.71 -8.83 11.41
CA CYS A 84 5.69 -10.17 12.01
C CYS A 84 4.61 -10.28 13.10
N ASP A 85 4.39 -11.50 13.61
CA ASP A 85 3.50 -11.75 14.75
C ASP A 85 3.83 -10.89 15.99
N ASN A 86 2.79 -10.45 16.71
CA ASN A 86 2.85 -9.58 17.89
C ASN A 86 3.39 -8.15 17.65
N ASP A 87 3.08 -7.56 16.49
CA ASP A 87 3.33 -6.14 16.23
C ASP A 87 2.39 -5.20 17.01
N ASP A 88 2.86 -3.98 17.29
CA ASP A 88 2.09 -2.90 17.93
C ASP A 88 1.67 -1.80 16.92
N LEU A 89 1.43 -2.19 15.66
CA LEU A 89 1.05 -1.23 14.62
C LEU A 89 -0.44 -0.87 14.67
N GLY A 90 -1.27 -1.72 15.28
CA GLY A 90 -2.72 -1.52 15.36
C GLY A 90 -3.48 -1.96 14.11
N ALA A 91 -4.73 -1.52 13.99
CA ALA A 91 -5.63 -1.93 12.91
C ALA A 91 -5.41 -1.08 11.65
N LEU A 92 -5.62 -1.67 10.47
CA LEU A 92 -5.63 -0.90 9.22
C LEU A 92 -6.83 0.06 9.20
N LYS A 93 -6.57 1.37 9.17
CA LYS A 93 -7.60 2.40 9.00
C LYS A 93 -7.50 3.00 7.61
N GLY A 94 -8.64 3.07 6.93
CA GLY A 94 -8.71 3.48 5.53
C GLY A 94 -9.21 4.91 5.34
N GLN A 95 -8.59 5.63 4.41
CA GLN A 95 -8.97 6.96 3.98
C GLN A 95 -9.28 6.97 2.48
N LEU A 96 -10.37 7.63 2.09
CA LEU A 96 -10.77 7.80 0.70
C LEU A 96 -10.03 8.99 0.07
N TYR A 97 -9.61 8.80 -1.18
CA TYR A 97 -9.03 9.83 -2.01
C TYR A 97 -9.72 9.83 -3.38
N SER A 98 -10.06 11.02 -3.87
CA SER A 98 -10.49 11.26 -5.25
C SER A 98 -9.43 12.10 -5.93
N THR A 99 -8.96 11.66 -7.10
CA THR A 99 -7.84 12.28 -7.81
C THR A 99 -8.34 13.09 -8.98
N SER A 100 -7.91 14.35 -9.09
CA SER A 100 -8.15 15.21 -10.26
C SER A 100 -6.95 15.27 -11.20
N GLU A 101 -5.78 14.87 -10.73
CA GLU A 101 -4.51 14.81 -11.46
C GLU A 101 -3.72 13.55 -11.08
N LYS A 102 -2.71 13.21 -11.88
CA LYS A 102 -1.78 12.11 -11.55
C LYS A 102 -1.11 12.40 -10.21
N SER A 103 -1.28 11.48 -9.26
CA SER A 103 -0.95 11.73 -7.85
C SER A 103 -0.20 10.55 -7.23
N ASP A 104 0.65 10.84 -6.25
CA ASP A 104 1.27 9.84 -5.39
C ASP A 104 0.46 9.69 -4.11
N ILE A 105 -0.03 8.49 -3.83
CA ILE A 105 -0.58 8.10 -2.54
C ILE A 105 0.57 7.63 -1.65
N LEU A 106 0.80 8.34 -0.56
CA LEU A 106 1.94 8.15 0.32
C LEU A 106 1.63 7.12 1.41
N PHE A 107 2.58 6.21 1.64
CA PHE A 107 2.60 5.25 2.74
C PHE A 107 3.88 5.52 3.56
N GLY A 108 3.78 6.41 4.53
CA GLY A 108 4.93 6.98 5.23
C GLY A 108 5.85 5.94 5.88
N GLY A 109 7.09 5.86 5.40
CA GLY A 109 8.09 4.88 5.83
C GLY A 109 8.09 3.56 5.07
N VAL A 110 7.17 3.39 4.10
CA VAL A 110 7.08 2.21 3.22
C VAL A 110 7.35 2.60 1.77
N GLY A 111 6.73 3.69 1.30
CA GLY A 111 6.87 4.15 -0.08
C GLY A 111 5.66 4.93 -0.56
N PHE A 112 5.36 4.86 -1.85
CA PHE A 112 4.18 5.50 -2.44
C PHE A 112 3.66 4.74 -3.66
N ILE A 113 2.41 5.00 -4.02
CA ILE A 113 1.75 4.45 -5.21
C ILE A 113 1.29 5.62 -6.07
N THR A 114 1.84 5.72 -7.28
CA THR A 114 1.38 6.67 -8.28
C THR A 114 0.11 6.15 -8.94
N VAL A 115 -0.94 6.96 -8.91
CA VAL A 115 -2.27 6.69 -9.47
C VAL A 115 -2.62 7.75 -10.53
N PRO A 116 -3.41 7.41 -11.56
CA PRO A 116 -3.82 8.38 -12.57
C PRO A 116 -4.86 9.36 -12.01
N SER A 117 -5.20 10.39 -12.79
CA SER A 117 -6.34 11.25 -12.53
C SER A 117 -7.68 10.54 -12.73
N GLY A 118 -8.74 11.02 -12.09
CA GLY A 118 -10.11 10.57 -12.33
C GLY A 118 -10.44 9.24 -11.66
N VAL A 119 -9.66 8.83 -10.66
CA VAL A 119 -9.91 7.62 -9.86
C VAL A 119 -10.28 7.96 -8.42
N VAL A 120 -11.12 7.10 -7.85
CA VAL A 120 -11.40 7.05 -6.41
C VAL A 120 -10.75 5.79 -5.85
N ILE A 121 -9.92 5.98 -4.83
CA ILE A 121 -9.21 4.90 -4.14
C ILE A 121 -9.45 5.02 -2.64
N LYS A 122 -9.30 3.91 -1.92
CA LYS A 122 -9.23 3.89 -0.46
C LYS A 122 -7.89 3.31 -0.04
N ALA A 123 -7.05 4.11 0.61
CA ALA A 123 -5.74 3.68 1.09
C ALA A 123 -5.80 3.43 2.59
N TYR A 124 -5.10 2.40 3.06
CA TYR A 124 -5.09 1.98 4.45
C TYR A 124 -3.66 1.85 4.94
N THR A 125 -3.45 2.27 6.18
CA THR A 125 -2.24 2.02 6.94
C THR A 125 -2.60 1.69 8.39
N PRO A 126 -1.68 1.09 9.16
CA PRO A 126 -1.89 0.88 10.58
C PRO A 126 -2.19 2.20 11.31
N GLU A 127 -3.32 2.22 12.01
CA GLU A 127 -3.91 3.38 12.67
C GLU A 127 -4.13 4.62 11.77
N GLY A 128 -4.03 4.47 10.45
CA GLY A 128 -4.13 5.58 9.47
C GLY A 128 -2.90 6.48 9.45
N ILE A 129 -1.82 6.10 10.13
CA ILE A 129 -0.61 6.92 10.27
C ILE A 129 0.17 6.94 8.96
N GLY A 130 0.65 8.13 8.56
CA GLY A 130 1.55 8.28 7.42
C GLY A 130 0.88 8.17 6.04
N LEU A 131 -0.46 8.16 5.99
CA LEU A 131 -1.19 8.34 4.74
C LEU A 131 -1.13 9.80 4.28
N GLY A 132 -1.02 9.99 2.97
CA GLY A 132 -1.04 11.31 2.36
C GLY A 132 -1.23 11.24 0.85
N ILE A 133 -1.44 12.38 0.24
CA ILE A 133 -1.53 12.53 -1.21
C ILE A 133 -0.73 13.76 -1.63
N ARG A 134 -0.05 13.67 -2.77
CA ARG A 134 0.60 14.79 -3.44
C ARG A 134 0.52 14.62 -4.95
N ARG A 135 0.79 15.69 -5.70
CA ARG A 135 1.03 15.58 -7.14
C ARG A 135 2.21 14.64 -7.41
N ALA A 136 2.07 13.80 -8.44
CA ALA A 136 3.08 12.81 -8.77
C ALA A 136 4.43 13.47 -9.10
N LEU A 137 5.52 12.90 -8.59
CA LEU A 137 6.89 13.38 -8.89
C LEU A 137 7.39 12.97 -10.28
N ILE A 138 6.73 12.00 -10.91
CA ILE A 138 7.08 11.35 -12.19
C ILE A 138 5.81 11.23 -13.02
#